data_AF-A0A7Y2B483-F1
#
_entry.id   AF-A0A7Y2B483-F1
#
_cell.length_a   1.000
_cell.length_b   1.000
_cell.length_c   1.000
_cell.angle_alpha   90.00
_cell.angle_beta   90.00
_cell.angle_gamma   90.00
#
_symmetry.space_group_name_H-M   'P 1'
#
loop_
_entity.id
_entity.type
_entity.pdbx_description
1 polymer ?
#
loop_
_entity_poly.entity_id
_entity_poly.type
_entity_poly.pdbx_seq_one_letter_code
_entity_poly.pdbx_strand_id
1 'polypeptide(L)'
;MPLSRNGWRVTACLAFLTLALPAFARAETRIDFDDFRPRDGWLVLDFSLRGALDSKKLDTIHRGIPTTVTYEVSLLRARSGWFDKVEASLTFAVSVRFDVVQERYVIQQ
;
A
#
# COMPACT_ATOMS: atom_id res chain seq x y z
N MET A 1 12.58 -27.97 -45.94
CA MET A 1 13.21 -28.43 -44.68
C MET A 1 12.10 -28.70 -43.67
N PRO A 2 11.74 -29.96 -43.37
CA PRO A 2 10.66 -30.23 -42.42
C PRO A 2 11.19 -30.07 -40.99
N LEU A 3 10.62 -29.12 -40.25
CA LEU A 3 10.79 -29.06 -38.80
C LEU A 3 10.31 -30.39 -38.20
N SER A 4 11.17 -31.02 -37.43
CA SER A 4 10.90 -32.31 -36.80
C SER A 4 9.68 -32.21 -35.88
N ARG A 5 8.83 -33.22 -35.94
CA ARG A 5 7.54 -33.38 -35.22
C ARG A 5 7.66 -33.26 -33.68
N ASN A 6 8.88 -33.18 -33.15
CA ASN A 6 9.20 -33.08 -31.73
C ASN A 6 9.40 -31.62 -31.24
N GLY A 7 9.59 -30.65 -32.13
CA GLY A 7 9.79 -29.24 -31.74
C GLY A 7 8.54 -28.62 -31.09
N TRP A 8 7.35 -28.97 -31.60
CA TRP A 8 6.07 -28.44 -31.08
C TRP A 8 5.87 -28.80 -29.61
N ARG A 9 6.16 -30.03 -29.18
CA ARG A 9 5.93 -30.43 -27.77
C ARG A 9 6.79 -29.61 -26.80
N VAL A 10 8.02 -29.27 -27.19
CA VAL A 10 8.92 -28.44 -26.38
C VAL A 10 8.44 -26.99 -26.35
N THR A 11 8.03 -26.43 -27.50
CA THR A 11 7.49 -25.06 -27.56
C THR A 11 6.18 -24.92 -26.79
N ALA A 12 5.31 -25.94 -26.84
CA ALA A 12 4.06 -25.97 -26.09
C ALA A 12 4.29 -26.04 -24.58
N CYS A 13 5.24 -26.86 -24.11
CA CYS A 13 5.61 -26.89 -22.69
C CYS A 13 6.21 -25.56 -22.23
N LEU A 14 7.06 -24.92 -23.05
CA LEU A 14 7.66 -23.63 -22.69
C LEU A 14 6.62 -22.50 -22.62
N ALA A 15 5.64 -22.51 -23.54
CA ALA A 15 4.53 -21.56 -23.54
C ALA A 15 3.53 -21.79 -22.39
N PHE A 16 3.34 -23.05 -21.98
CA PHE A 16 2.49 -23.37 -20.83
C PHE A 16 3.17 -23.00 -19.51
N LEU A 17 4.49 -23.17 -19.42
CA LEU A 17 5.27 -22.82 -18.23
C LEU A 17 5.35 -21.30 -18.00
N THR A 18 5.36 -20.48 -19.06
CA THR A 18 5.27 -19.02 -18.95
C THR A 18 3.86 -18.54 -18.59
N LEU A 19 2.80 -19.25 -18.99
CA LEU A 19 1.42 -18.95 -18.58
C LEU A 19 1.12 -19.35 -17.13
N ALA A 20 1.86 -20.32 -16.60
CA ALA A 20 1.67 -20.85 -15.24
C ALA A 20 2.50 -20.13 -14.17
N LEU A 21 3.23 -19.07 -14.52
CA LEU A 21 3.84 -18.22 -13.50
C LEU A 21 2.69 -17.58 -12.72
N PRO A 22 2.50 -17.91 -11.42
CA PRO A 22 1.57 -17.15 -10.62
C PRO A 22 2.12 -15.73 -10.65
N ALA A 23 1.35 -14.82 -11.24
CA ALA A 23 1.58 -13.41 -11.04
C ALA A 23 1.57 -13.24 -9.53
N PHE A 24 2.75 -13.10 -8.93
CA PHE A 24 2.86 -12.78 -7.52
C PHE A 24 2.18 -11.44 -7.38
N ALA A 25 0.90 -11.48 -7.02
CA ALA A 25 0.10 -10.32 -6.75
C ALA A 25 0.72 -9.69 -5.50
N ARG A 26 1.66 -8.77 -5.74
CA ARG A 26 2.17 -7.89 -4.72
C ARG A 26 0.95 -7.12 -4.23
N ALA A 27 0.61 -7.27 -2.95
CA ALA A 27 -0.42 -6.43 -2.34
C ALA A 27 -0.05 -4.98 -2.65
N GLU A 28 -0.83 -4.36 -3.53
CA GLU A 28 -0.56 -3.01 -3.99
C GLU A 28 -0.88 -2.09 -2.82
N THR A 29 0.13 -1.37 -2.33
CA THR A 29 -0.07 -0.40 -1.26
C THR A 29 -0.95 0.71 -1.81
N ARG A 30 -2.14 0.85 -1.23
CA ARG A 30 -3.17 1.75 -1.73
C ARG A 30 -3.68 2.63 -0.59
N ILE A 31 -3.76 3.93 -0.87
CA ILE A 31 -4.41 4.91 -0.01
C ILE A 31 -5.76 5.20 -0.63
N ASP A 32 -6.82 4.85 0.08
CA ASP A 32 -8.19 5.22 -0.29
C ASP A 32 -8.59 6.44 0.55
N PHE A 33 -9.12 7.46 -0.10
CA PHE A 33 -9.70 8.61 0.58
C PHE A 33 -11.20 8.38 0.71
N ASP A 34 -11.67 8.25 1.94
CA ASP A 34 -13.04 7.89 2.25
C ASP A 34 -13.95 9.12 2.23
N ASP A 35 -13.46 10.27 2.72
CA ASP A 35 -14.24 11.50 2.76
C ASP A 35 -13.37 12.77 2.86
N PHE A 36 -13.89 13.89 2.34
CA PHE A 36 -13.27 15.22 2.40
C PHE A 36 -14.31 16.26 2.80
N ARG A 37 -14.12 16.93 3.94
CA ARG A 37 -15.06 17.98 4.41
C ARG A 37 -14.32 19.26 4.77
N PRO A 38 -14.75 20.42 4.27
CA PRO A 38 -14.33 21.69 4.83
C PRO A 38 -14.98 21.87 6.22
N ARG A 39 -14.21 22.30 7.21
CA ARG A 39 -14.67 22.59 8.57
C ARG A 39 -13.88 23.75 9.16
N ASP A 40 -14.54 24.86 9.49
CA ASP A 40 -13.94 26.00 10.19
C ASP A 40 -12.64 26.55 9.55
N GLY A 41 -12.58 26.58 8.22
CA GLY A 41 -11.38 27.00 7.46
C GLY A 41 -10.32 25.91 7.29
N TRP A 42 -10.57 24.70 7.80
CA TRP A 42 -9.73 23.52 7.63
C TRP A 42 -10.33 22.56 6.60
N LEU A 43 -9.48 21.75 5.98
CA LEU A 43 -9.91 20.58 5.22
C LEU A 43 -9.67 19.34 6.09
N VAL A 44 -10.75 18.67 6.46
CA VAL A 44 -10.71 17.39 7.18
C VAL A 44 -10.75 16.27 6.15
N LEU A 45 -9.86 15.30 6.29
CA LEU A 45 -9.75 14.17 5.39
C LEU A 45 -9.79 12.86 6.18
N ASP A 46 -10.61 11.93 5.72
CA ASP A 46 -10.65 10.55 6.22
C ASP A 46 -10.02 9.67 5.15
N PHE A 47 -9.06 8.83 5.54
CA PHE A 47 -8.38 7.94 4.60
C PHE A 47 -8.04 6.60 5.24
N SER A 48 -7.99 5.57 4.40
CA SER A 48 -7.59 4.22 4.76
C SER A 48 -6.38 3.77 3.95
N LEU A 49 -5.41 3.18 4.64
CA LEU A 49 -4.21 2.61 4.02
C LEU A 49 -4.34 1.09 3.96
N ARG A 50 -4.33 0.53 2.76
CA ARG A 50 -4.44 -0.91 2.49
C ARG A 50 -3.14 -1.43 1.88
N GLY A 51 -2.78 -2.67 2.21
CA GLY A 51 -1.64 -3.36 1.60
C GLY A 51 -0.24 -2.81 1.98
N ALA A 52 -0.14 -1.85 2.91
CA ALA A 52 1.17 -1.34 3.37
C ALA A 52 1.86 -2.27 4.38
N LEU A 53 1.05 -2.98 5.17
CA LEU A 53 1.50 -3.92 6.17
C LEU A 53 1.38 -5.34 5.61
N ASP A 54 2.51 -5.95 5.29
CA ASP A 54 2.57 -7.37 4.96
C ASP A 54 2.42 -8.23 6.23
N SER A 55 2.22 -9.53 6.04
CA SER A 55 2.04 -10.48 7.15
C SER A 55 3.21 -10.51 8.13
N LYS A 56 4.44 -10.26 7.66
CA LYS A 56 5.65 -10.25 8.51
C LYS A 56 5.69 -9.01 9.40
N LYS A 57 5.32 -7.84 8.86
CA LYS A 57 5.19 -6.60 9.62
C LYS A 57 4.05 -6.69 10.64
N LEU A 58 2.91 -7.25 10.24
CA LEU A 58 1.78 -7.49 11.15
C LEU A 58 2.18 -8.43 12.29
N ASP A 59 2.88 -9.53 12.01
CA ASP A 59 3.38 -10.45 13.04
C ASP A 59 4.34 -9.75 14.02
N THR A 60 5.19 -8.85 13.51
CA THR A 60 6.08 -8.03 14.33
C THR A 60 5.29 -7.14 15.30
N ILE A 61 4.23 -6.48 14.81
CA ILE A 61 3.35 -5.65 15.63
C ILE A 61 2.61 -6.50 16.67
N HIS A 62 2.09 -7.67 16.27
CA HIS A 62 1.39 -8.60 17.17
C HIS A 62 2.28 -9.14 18.29
N ARG A 63 3.60 -9.23 18.08
CA ARG A 63 4.57 -9.57 19.13
C ARG A 63 4.78 -8.44 20.16
N GLY A 64 4.04 -7.34 20.05
CA GLY A 64 4.11 -6.21 20.96
C GLY A 64 5.26 -5.25 20.68
N ILE A 65 5.92 -5.39 19.53
CA ILE A 65 6.99 -4.47 19.12
C ILE A 65 6.33 -3.16 18.65
N PRO A 66 6.64 -2.01 19.28
CA PRO A 66 6.12 -0.72 18.86
C PRO A 66 6.50 -0.44 17.40
N THR A 67 5.53 -0.05 16.59
CA THR A 67 5.74 0.33 15.19
C THR A 67 5.23 1.74 14.98
N THR A 68 6.08 2.58 14.42
CA THR A 68 5.74 3.97 14.09
C THR A 68 5.43 4.07 12.60
N VAL A 69 4.26 4.62 12.27
CA VAL A 69 3.86 4.95 10.90
C VAL A 69 3.93 6.47 10.75
N THR A 70 4.78 6.91 9.83
CA THR A 70 4.91 8.33 9.49
C THR A 70 4.10 8.60 8.23
N TYR A 71 3.18 9.56 8.32
CA TYR A 71 2.37 10.03 7.22
C TYR A 71 2.89 11.38 6.75
N GLU A 72 3.07 11.51 5.44
CA GLU A 72 3.35 12.77 4.77
C GLU A 72 2.18 13.09 3.84
N VAL A 73 1.48 14.17 4.13
CA VAL A 73 0.29 14.60 3.41
C VAL A 73 0.59 15.96 2.79
N SER A 74 0.41 16.08 1.49
CA SER A 74 0.56 17.36 0.77
C SER A 74 -0.74 17.71 0.06
N LEU A 75 -1.19 18.95 0.27
CA LEU A 75 -2.33 19.54 -0.43
C LEU A 75 -1.81 20.33 -1.63
N LEU A 76 -2.19 19.92 -2.83
CA LEU A 76 -1.84 20.61 -4.07
C LEU A 76 -3.04 21.38 -4.60
N ARG A 77 -2.81 22.59 -5.10
CA ARG A 77 -3.81 23.31 -5.90
C ARG A 77 -3.61 22.96 -7.36
N ALA A 78 -4.61 22.28 -7.93
CA ALA A 78 -4.70 22.03 -9.36
C ALA A 78 -4.72 23.36 -10.14
N ARG A 79 -3.82 23.53 -11.09
CA ARG A 79 -3.76 24.72 -11.96
C ARG A 79 -3.68 24.29 -13.42
N SER A 80 -4.22 25.10 -14.33
CA SER A 80 -4.23 24.83 -15.78
C SER A 80 -2.87 24.98 -16.47
N GLY A 81 -1.76 24.95 -15.71
CA GLY A 81 -0.39 25.12 -16.19
C GLY A 81 0.50 23.93 -15.85
N TRP A 82 1.81 24.06 -16.06
CA TRP A 82 2.76 22.94 -15.97
C TRP A 82 3.15 22.54 -14.55
N PHE A 83 2.70 23.27 -13.52
CA PHE A 83 3.09 23.02 -12.14
C PHE A 83 1.91 23.20 -11.18
N ASP A 84 1.55 22.10 -10.53
CA ASP A 84 0.73 22.13 -9.33
C ASP A 84 1.56 22.76 -8.20
N LYS A 85 0.92 23.65 -7.44
CA LYS A 85 1.56 24.31 -6.29
C LYS A 85 1.13 23.58 -5.02
N VAL A 86 2.10 23.19 -4.19
CA VAL A 86 1.84 22.75 -2.82
C VAL A 86 1.32 23.94 -2.02
N GLU A 87 0.09 23.85 -1.53
CA GLU A 87 -0.56 24.86 -0.69
C GLU A 87 -0.35 24.58 0.79
N ALA A 88 -0.25 23.31 1.18
CA ALA A 88 0.05 22.91 2.55
C ALA A 88 0.72 21.52 2.57
N SER A 89 1.54 21.28 3.59
CA SER A 89 2.12 19.98 3.89
C SER A 89 2.00 19.70 5.38
N LEU A 90 1.70 18.46 5.72
CA LEU A 90 1.58 17.97 7.08
C LEU A 90 2.35 16.65 7.19
N THR A 91 3.21 16.56 8.19
CA THR A 91 3.85 15.31 8.58
C THR A 91 3.41 14.97 9.99
N PHE A 92 2.91 13.77 10.19
CA PHE A 92 2.58 13.27 11.52
C PHE A 92 2.96 11.80 11.65
N ALA A 93 3.33 11.41 12.87
CA ALA A 93 3.72 10.04 13.18
C ALA A 93 2.73 9.45 14.19
N VAL A 94 2.34 8.20 13.95
CA VAL A 94 1.46 7.45 14.85
C VAL A 94 2.21 6.19 15.26
N SER A 95 2.44 6.02 16.56
CA SER A 95 3.02 4.79 17.09
C SER A 95 1.92 3.84 17.54
N VAL A 96 1.97 2.61 17.06
CA VAL A 96 1.00 1.57 17.37
C VAL A 96 1.74 0.40 18.02
N ARG A 97 1.18 -0.10 19.12
CA ARG A 97 1.65 -1.31 19.80
C ARG A 97 0.49 -2.24 20.07
N PHE A 98 0.71 -3.54 19.87
CA PHE A 98 -0.26 -4.55 20.31
C PHE A 98 -0.08 -4.82 21.81
N ASP A 99 -1.15 -4.68 22.58
CA ASP A 99 -1.20 -5.10 23.97
C ASP A 99 -1.66 -6.55 24.03
N VAL A 100 -0.73 -7.45 24.37
CA VAL A 100 -0.97 -8.89 24.40
C VAL A 100 -1.90 -9.28 25.56
N VAL A 101 -1.93 -8.51 26.65
CA VAL A 101 -2.76 -8.83 27.83
C VAL A 101 -4.22 -8.48 27.56
N GLN A 102 -4.46 -7.37 26.86
CA GLN A 102 -5.80 -6.87 26.55
C GLN A 102 -6.26 -7.20 25.13
N GLU A 103 -5.45 -7.93 24.36
CA GLU A 103 -5.66 -8.31 22.96
C GLU A 103 -6.11 -7.15 22.06
N ARG A 104 -5.55 -5.96 22.28
CA ARG A 104 -5.96 -4.74 21.57
C ARG A 104 -4.77 -3.91 21.11
N TYR A 105 -4.98 -3.20 20.00
CA TYR A 105 -4.05 -2.19 19.53
C TYR A 105 -4.18 -0.93 20.37
N VAL A 106 -3.04 -0.43 20.85
CA VAL A 106 -2.95 0.81 21.61
C VAL A 106 -2.11 1.80 20.82
N ILE A 107 -2.66 3.00 20.64
CA ILE A 107 -1.94 4.13 20.05
C ILE A 107 -1.09 4.75 21.16
N GLN A 108 0.21 4.84 20.93
CA GLN A 108 1.15 5.55 21.79
C GLN A 108 1.36 6.94 21.19
N GLN A 109 0.91 7.97 21.91
CA GLN A 109 1.17 9.38 21.59
C GLN A 109 2.53 9.81 22.14
#